data_AF-A0A843EM80-F1
#
_entry.id   AF-A0A843EM80-F1
#
_cell.length_a   1.000
_cell.length_b   1.000
_cell.length_c   1.000
_cell.angle_alpha   90.00
_cell.angle_beta   90.00
_cell.angle_gamma   90.00
#
_symmetry.space_group_name_H-M   'P 1'
#
loop_
_entity.id
_entity.type
_entity.pdbx_description
1 polymer ?
#
loop_
_entity_poly.entity_id
_entity_poly.type
_entity_poly.pdbx_seq_one_letter_code
_entity_poly.pdbx_strand_id
1 'polypeptide(L)'
;MILIFNLINDFACMVIPWDKVEDEFVREPRKWDAINLKNVMFHYGPMCPLTDLMTWAFMIFVIFGSMSMVDIVNVDGEILFEAGTYGAISDLILGREDLSGTNVEAWFQAIWVIEQYWMQVWAIHIVRTNKLPFFQAWSCKALVVSALAALVVGTLLPFSGGLWAAISDFPMELFQDVFFNDIALTAMIWMPFIACVYFFGSHLVKKRMLRTHGYFAC
;
A
#
# COMPACT_ATOMS: atom_id res chain seq x y z
N MET A 1 5.57 -12.11 6.86
CA MET A 1 5.30 -10.72 6.42
C MET A 1 4.11 -10.02 7.10
N ILE A 2 2.87 -10.50 6.98
CA ILE A 2 1.68 -9.74 7.42
C ILE A 2 1.70 -9.29 8.90
N LEU A 3 2.29 -10.08 9.78
CA LEU A 3 2.45 -9.74 11.21
C LEU A 3 3.36 -8.53 11.43
N ILE A 4 4.44 -8.41 10.66
CA ILE A 4 5.38 -7.28 10.77
C ILE A 4 4.68 -5.99 10.33
N PHE A 5 3.86 -6.05 9.28
CA PHE A 5 3.08 -4.89 8.83
C PHE A 5 2.04 -4.47 9.84
N ASN A 6 1.27 -5.41 10.38
CA ASN A 6 0.30 -5.10 11.42
C ASN A 6 0.98 -4.47 12.64
N LEU A 7 2.13 -5.01 13.05
CA LEU A 7 2.90 -4.46 14.16
C LEU A 7 3.37 -3.02 13.89
N ILE A 8 3.97 -2.74 12.72
CA ILE A 8 4.44 -1.39 12.38
C ILE A 8 3.25 -0.41 12.29
N ASN A 9 2.12 -0.86 11.75
CA ASN A 9 0.91 -0.04 11.66
C ASN A 9 0.34 0.30 13.04
N ASP A 10 0.33 -0.66 13.97
CA ASP A 10 -0.09 -0.43 15.35
C ASP A 10 0.81 0.61 16.03
N PHE A 11 2.13 0.58 15.77
CA PHE A 11 3.05 1.63 16.23
C PHE A 11 2.72 3.00 15.63
N ALA A 12 2.37 3.08 14.35
CA ALA A 12 1.97 4.34 13.71
C ALA A 12 0.67 4.90 14.31
N CYS A 13 -0.28 4.03 14.68
CA CYS A 13 -1.55 4.43 15.27
C CYS A 13 -1.43 5.01 16.69
N MET A 14 -0.35 4.73 17.42
CA MET A 14 -0.10 5.30 18.75
C MET A 14 0.07 6.82 18.76
N VAL A 15 0.28 7.45 17.60
CA VAL A 15 0.41 8.92 17.47
C VAL A 15 -0.95 9.60 17.31
N ILE A 16 -2.01 8.86 16.98
CA ILE A 16 -3.38 9.39 16.79
C ILE A 16 -3.90 10.16 18.02
N PRO A 17 -3.68 9.75 19.28
CA PRO A 17 -4.13 10.50 20.45
C PRO A 17 -3.49 11.90 20.60
N TRP A 18 -2.32 12.12 20.00
CA TRP A 18 -1.64 13.42 20.01
C TRP A 18 -2.13 14.38 18.92
N ASP A 19 -3.16 13.96 18.17
CA ASP A 19 -3.67 14.72 17.06
C ASP A 19 -4.65 15.82 17.49
N LYS A 20 -4.64 16.93 16.74
CA LYS A 20 -5.57 18.04 16.97
C LYS A 20 -6.88 17.77 16.25
N VAL A 21 -7.96 17.64 17.02
CA VAL A 21 -9.35 17.54 16.52
C VAL A 21 -9.80 18.90 15.96
N GLU A 22 -10.61 18.91 14.90
CA GLU A 22 -11.10 20.15 14.31
C GLU A 22 -12.06 20.89 15.27
N ASP A 23 -11.96 22.23 15.31
CA ASP A 23 -12.73 23.05 16.26
C ASP A 23 -14.26 22.90 16.09
N GLU A 24 -14.73 22.54 14.88
CA GLU A 24 -16.13 22.27 14.57
C GLU A 24 -16.69 21.04 15.31
N PHE A 25 -15.85 20.04 15.57
CA PHE A 25 -16.23 18.84 16.33
C PHE A 25 -16.32 19.09 17.84
N VAL A 26 -15.65 20.12 18.36
CA VAL A 26 -15.61 20.43 19.80
C VAL A 26 -16.75 21.37 20.23
N ARG A 27 -17.47 21.98 19.26
CA ARG A 27 -18.53 22.96 19.54
C ARG A 27 -19.75 22.37 20.25
N GLU A 28 -20.08 21.12 20.00
CA GLU A 28 -21.23 20.45 20.59
C GLU A 28 -20.91 18.99 20.97
N PRO A 29 -21.47 18.47 22.08
CA PRO A 29 -21.28 17.09 22.48
C PRO A 29 -21.98 16.16 21.49
N ARG A 30 -21.20 15.35 20.76
CA ARG A 30 -21.74 14.36 19.82
C ARG A 30 -22.13 13.06 20.54
N LYS A 31 -23.21 12.45 20.06
CA LYS A 31 -23.65 11.13 20.51
C LYS A 31 -23.08 10.08 19.56
N TRP A 32 -22.59 8.97 20.12
CA TRP A 32 -22.14 7.81 19.35
C TRP A 32 -23.30 7.25 18.50
N ASP A 33 -23.17 7.29 17.17
CA ASP A 33 -24.12 6.71 16.23
C ASP A 33 -23.49 5.51 15.50
N ALA A 34 -23.74 4.33 16.05
CA ALA A 34 -23.26 3.08 15.48
C ALA A 34 -23.89 2.74 14.12
N ILE A 35 -25.12 3.24 13.85
CA ILE A 35 -25.83 2.95 12.59
C ILE A 35 -25.18 3.74 11.46
N ASN A 36 -24.89 5.02 11.69
CA ASN A 36 -24.17 5.82 10.71
C ASN A 36 -22.75 5.28 10.48
N LEU A 37 -22.05 4.82 11.53
CA LEU A 37 -20.72 4.22 11.39
C LEU A 37 -20.75 2.98 10.47
N LYS A 38 -21.75 2.10 10.61
CA LYS A 38 -21.92 0.96 9.71
C LYS A 38 -22.11 1.39 8.25
N ASN A 39 -22.89 2.45 8.00
CA ASN A 39 -23.09 2.99 6.66
C ASN A 39 -21.78 3.53 6.07
N VAL A 40 -20.97 4.21 6.89
CA VAL A 40 -19.64 4.70 6.51
C VAL A 40 -18.75 3.53 6.11
N MET A 41 -18.65 2.49 6.96
CA MET A 41 -17.85 1.30 6.69
C MET A 41 -18.30 0.59 5.40
N PHE A 42 -19.60 0.46 5.16
CA PHE A 42 -20.12 -0.20 3.96
C PHE A 42 -19.75 0.54 2.65
N HIS A 43 -19.72 1.88 2.67
CA HIS A 43 -19.40 2.64 1.46
C HIS A 43 -17.91 2.92 1.30
N TYR A 44 -17.14 2.96 2.39
CA TYR A 44 -15.69 3.10 2.33
C TYR A 44 -14.97 1.78 2.08
N GLY A 45 -15.52 0.66 2.59
CA GLY A 45 -14.94 -0.67 2.44
C GLY A 45 -14.56 -1.05 1.01
N PRO A 46 -15.38 -0.77 -0.03
CA PRO A 46 -15.06 -1.08 -1.42
C PRO A 46 -13.83 -0.36 -1.99
N MET A 47 -13.34 0.70 -1.35
CA MET A 47 -12.14 1.41 -1.82
C MET A 47 -10.88 0.55 -1.70
N CYS A 48 -10.73 -0.22 -0.61
CA CYS A 48 -9.56 -1.06 -0.39
C CYS A 48 -9.41 -2.17 -1.45
N PRO A 49 -10.41 -3.04 -1.71
CA PRO A 49 -10.27 -4.06 -2.73
C PRO A 49 -10.17 -3.47 -4.14
N LEU A 50 -10.73 -2.27 -4.39
CA LEU A 50 -10.55 -1.59 -5.66
C LEU A 50 -9.09 -1.22 -5.89
N THR A 51 -8.42 -0.62 -4.91
CA THR A 51 -7.00 -0.29 -5.01
C THR A 51 -6.12 -1.54 -5.04
N ASP A 52 -6.46 -2.58 -4.27
CA ASP A 52 -5.72 -3.85 -4.29
C ASP A 52 -5.78 -4.54 -5.67
N LEU A 53 -6.97 -4.59 -6.30
CA LEU A 53 -7.12 -5.15 -7.65
C LEU A 53 -6.38 -4.33 -8.70
N MET A 54 -6.34 -3.01 -8.54
CA MET A 54 -5.57 -2.13 -9.42
C MET A 54 -4.07 -2.35 -9.27
N THR A 55 -3.55 -2.48 -8.05
CA THR A 55 -2.14 -2.80 -7.81
C THR A 55 -1.79 -4.16 -8.39
N TRP A 56 -2.63 -5.17 -8.14
CA TRP A 56 -2.44 -6.50 -8.69
C TRP A 56 -2.37 -6.47 -10.23
N ALA A 57 -3.34 -5.82 -10.88
CA ALA A 57 -3.36 -5.70 -12.34
C ALA A 57 -2.13 -4.94 -12.87
N PHE A 58 -1.73 -3.85 -12.21
CA PHE A 58 -0.56 -3.08 -12.60
C PHE A 58 0.74 -3.89 -12.49
N MET A 59 0.91 -4.61 -11.39
CA MET A 59 2.08 -5.47 -11.19
C MET A 59 2.17 -6.55 -12.28
N ILE A 60 1.06 -7.22 -12.59
CA ILE A 60 1.04 -8.29 -13.61
C ILE A 60 1.25 -7.72 -15.01
N PHE A 61 0.44 -6.75 -15.43
CA PHE A 61 0.41 -6.32 -16.83
C PHE A 61 1.46 -5.28 -17.18
N VAL A 62 1.88 -4.44 -16.23
CA VAL A 62 2.84 -3.37 -16.50
C VAL A 62 4.24 -3.76 -16.03
N ILE A 63 4.40 -4.12 -14.76
CA ILE A 63 5.73 -4.45 -14.23
C ILE A 63 6.23 -5.75 -14.87
N PHE A 64 5.58 -6.88 -14.61
CA PHE A 64 5.99 -8.17 -15.16
C PHE A 64 5.76 -8.28 -16.67
N GLY A 65 4.82 -7.51 -17.23
CA GLY A 65 4.62 -7.40 -18.68
C GLY A 65 5.77 -6.69 -19.41
N SER A 66 6.45 -5.74 -18.74
CA SER A 66 7.60 -5.02 -19.31
C SER A 66 8.92 -5.77 -19.20
N MET A 67 8.96 -6.85 -18.41
CA MET A 67 10.15 -7.63 -18.12
C MET A 67 10.18 -8.89 -18.99
N SER A 68 11.17 -9.00 -19.88
CA SER A 68 11.36 -10.17 -20.75
C SER A 68 12.75 -10.81 -20.67
N MET A 69 13.69 -10.17 -19.95
CA MET A 69 15.13 -10.49 -20.01
C MET A 69 15.68 -11.05 -18.68
N VAL A 70 14.84 -11.65 -17.83
CA VAL A 70 15.23 -12.07 -16.48
C VAL A 70 15.00 -13.55 -16.27
N ASP A 71 16.03 -14.24 -15.78
CA ASP A 71 15.97 -15.65 -15.39
C ASP A 71 15.15 -15.82 -14.11
N ILE A 72 14.30 -16.84 -14.10
CA ILE A 72 13.50 -17.18 -12.93
C ILE A 72 14.23 -18.28 -12.17
N VAL A 73 14.63 -17.94 -10.96
CA VAL A 73 15.46 -18.79 -10.11
C VAL A 73 14.72 -19.14 -8.83
N ASN A 74 14.96 -20.37 -8.36
CA ASN A 74 14.54 -20.82 -7.04
C ASN A 74 15.43 -20.27 -5.92
N VAL A 75 15.00 -20.50 -4.68
CA VAL A 75 15.79 -20.24 -3.45
C VAL A 75 17.20 -20.84 -3.53
N ASP A 76 17.35 -22.01 -4.15
CA ASP A 76 18.64 -22.70 -4.31
C ASP A 76 19.54 -22.13 -5.43
N GLY A 77 19.04 -21.14 -6.19
CA GLY A 77 19.76 -20.54 -7.33
C GLY A 77 19.66 -21.36 -8.63
N GLU A 78 18.85 -22.42 -8.66
CA GLU A 78 18.56 -23.16 -9.89
C GLU A 78 17.66 -22.34 -10.80
N ILE A 79 18.04 -22.24 -12.09
CA ILE A 79 17.24 -21.59 -13.13
C ILE A 79 16.10 -22.53 -13.50
N LEU A 80 14.88 -22.15 -13.14
CA LEU A 80 13.67 -22.85 -13.54
C LEU A 80 13.22 -22.47 -14.95
N PHE A 81 13.39 -21.19 -15.30
CA PHE A 81 13.03 -20.67 -16.61
C PHE A 81 14.10 -19.70 -17.11
N GLU A 82 14.62 -19.97 -18.31
CA GLU A 82 15.65 -19.18 -18.96
C GLU A 82 15.04 -17.96 -19.67
N ALA A 83 15.70 -16.81 -19.52
CA ALA A 83 15.32 -15.54 -20.12
C ALA A 83 15.17 -15.68 -21.65
N GLY A 84 14.07 -15.13 -22.19
CA GLY A 84 13.76 -15.18 -23.62
C GLY A 84 12.92 -16.37 -24.09
N THR A 85 12.60 -17.34 -23.22
CA THR A 85 11.66 -18.43 -23.54
C THR A 85 10.21 -17.94 -23.66
N TYR A 86 9.85 -16.94 -22.85
CA TYR A 86 8.52 -16.31 -22.84
C TYR A 86 8.63 -14.84 -23.24
N GLY A 87 7.59 -14.31 -23.89
CA GLY A 87 7.56 -12.91 -24.34
C GLY A 87 7.54 -11.91 -23.18
N ALA A 88 6.92 -12.27 -22.06
CA ALA A 88 6.91 -11.50 -20.82
C ALA A 88 6.73 -12.43 -19.60
N ILE A 89 7.21 -12.00 -18.43
CA ILE A 89 6.99 -12.72 -17.16
C ILE A 89 5.48 -12.80 -16.84
N SER A 90 4.68 -11.84 -17.32
CA SER A 90 3.22 -11.87 -17.15
C SER A 90 2.56 -13.12 -17.71
N ASP A 91 3.07 -13.67 -18.82
CA ASP A 91 2.50 -14.85 -19.47
C ASP A 91 2.72 -16.11 -18.63
N LEU A 92 3.85 -16.19 -17.91
CA LEU A 92 4.12 -17.27 -16.98
C LEU A 92 3.23 -17.19 -15.73
N ILE A 93 3.07 -15.98 -15.18
CA ILE A 93 2.22 -15.76 -14.01
C ILE A 93 0.75 -16.07 -14.33
N LEU A 94 0.27 -15.64 -15.51
CA LEU A 94 -1.09 -15.92 -15.98
C LEU A 94 -1.27 -17.35 -16.51
N GLY A 95 -0.19 -17.96 -17.00
CA GLY A 95 -0.10 -19.34 -17.48
C GLY A 95 -0.25 -20.40 -16.39
N ARG A 96 -0.30 -19.98 -15.12
CA ARG A 96 -0.61 -20.81 -13.95
C ARG A 96 0.44 -21.89 -13.68
N GLU A 97 1.71 -21.53 -13.79
CA GLU A 97 2.79 -22.35 -13.25
C GLU A 97 3.00 -22.03 -11.75
N ASP A 98 3.36 -23.03 -10.96
CA ASP A 98 3.57 -22.87 -9.52
C ASP A 98 4.89 -22.13 -9.27
N LEU A 99 4.80 -20.81 -9.08
CA LEU A 99 5.94 -19.90 -8.87
C LEU A 99 6.36 -19.80 -7.39
N SER A 100 5.90 -20.71 -6.52
CA SER A 100 6.22 -20.65 -5.10
C SER A 100 7.70 -20.90 -4.84
N GLY A 101 8.37 -20.02 -4.10
CA GLY A 101 9.80 -20.11 -3.81
C GLY A 101 10.70 -19.52 -4.90
N THR A 102 10.14 -18.78 -5.85
CA THR A 102 10.90 -18.11 -6.91
C THR A 102 11.18 -16.64 -6.58
N ASN A 103 12.15 -16.05 -7.28
CA ASN A 103 12.41 -14.60 -7.25
C ASN A 103 11.18 -13.75 -7.58
N VAL A 104 10.29 -14.22 -8.47
CA VAL A 104 9.04 -13.52 -8.84
C VAL A 104 8.11 -13.37 -7.64
N GLU A 105 7.98 -14.42 -6.82
CA GLU A 105 7.20 -14.34 -5.58
C GLU A 105 7.80 -13.31 -4.62
N ALA A 106 9.12 -13.34 -4.43
CA ALA A 106 9.80 -12.40 -3.53
C ALA A 106 9.64 -10.94 -4.01
N TRP A 107 9.74 -10.67 -5.31
CA TRP A 107 9.50 -9.33 -5.88
C TRP A 107 8.04 -8.91 -5.73
N PHE A 108 7.10 -9.83 -5.97
CA PHE A 108 5.68 -9.55 -5.78
C PHE A 108 5.40 -9.16 -4.33
N GLN A 109 5.88 -9.97 -3.38
CA GLN A 109 5.78 -9.70 -1.96
C GLN A 109 6.41 -8.34 -1.60
N ALA A 110 7.57 -8.01 -2.16
CA ALA A 110 8.25 -6.73 -1.92
C ALA A 110 7.43 -5.52 -2.35
N ILE A 111 6.93 -5.51 -3.59
CA ILE A 111 6.13 -4.39 -4.11
C ILE A 111 4.81 -4.30 -3.35
N TRP A 112 4.14 -5.44 -3.14
CA TRP A 112 2.87 -5.50 -2.43
C TRP A 112 3.00 -4.90 -1.03
N VAL A 113 4.12 -5.16 -0.37
CA VAL A 113 4.45 -4.60 0.94
C VAL A 113 4.57 -3.09 0.93
N ILE A 114 5.33 -2.53 -0.01
CA ILE A 114 5.49 -1.07 -0.10
C ILE A 114 4.12 -0.44 -0.34
N GLU A 115 3.33 -1.02 -1.25
CA GLU A 115 1.97 -0.55 -1.57
C GLU A 115 1.06 -0.51 -0.34
N GLN A 116 0.96 -1.64 0.38
CA GLN A 116 0.11 -1.73 1.57
C GLN A 116 0.53 -0.72 2.64
N TYR A 117 1.81 -0.42 2.75
CA TYR A 117 2.32 0.56 3.68
C TYR A 117 1.89 1.99 3.33
N TRP A 118 2.01 2.39 2.07
CA TRP A 118 1.60 3.71 1.60
C TRP A 118 0.09 3.92 1.78
N MET A 119 -0.70 2.89 1.47
CA MET A 119 -2.16 2.90 1.64
C MET A 119 -2.59 3.09 3.10
N GLN A 120 -1.89 2.47 4.05
CA GLN A 120 -2.15 2.64 5.49
C GLN A 120 -1.89 4.07 5.96
N VAL A 121 -0.75 4.65 5.57
CA VAL A 121 -0.39 6.04 5.93
C VAL A 121 -1.45 7.02 5.41
N TRP A 122 -1.93 6.84 4.18
CA TRP A 122 -2.99 7.67 3.63
C TRP A 122 -4.35 7.43 4.30
N ALA A 123 -4.70 6.18 4.60
CA ALA A 123 -5.95 5.84 5.25
C ALA A 123 -6.10 6.56 6.60
N ILE A 124 -5.04 6.58 7.42
CA ILE A 124 -5.03 7.29 8.72
C ILE A 124 -5.34 8.77 8.53
N HIS A 125 -4.72 9.43 7.54
CA HIS A 125 -4.95 10.85 7.26
C HIS A 125 -6.34 11.16 6.70
N ILE A 126 -6.98 10.22 6.00
CA ILE A 126 -8.32 10.39 5.44
C ILE A 126 -9.40 10.21 6.51
N VAL A 127 -9.25 9.23 7.40
CA VAL A 127 -10.24 8.90 8.44
C VAL A 127 -10.30 9.96 9.54
N ARG A 128 -9.16 10.58 9.90
CA ARG A 128 -9.07 11.54 11.02
C ARG A 128 -9.85 12.85 10.87
N THR A 129 -10.16 13.28 9.64
CA THR A 129 -10.79 14.59 9.38
C THR A 129 -12.08 14.39 8.61
N ASN A 130 -13.01 15.35 8.67
CA ASN A 130 -14.16 15.35 7.73
C ASN A 130 -13.84 16.12 6.44
N LYS A 131 -12.74 16.86 6.44
CA LYS A 131 -12.29 17.72 5.36
C LYS A 131 -11.29 17.00 4.45
N LEU A 132 -10.86 17.67 3.37
CA LEU A 132 -9.78 17.17 2.52
C LEU A 132 -8.43 17.30 3.25
N PRO A 133 -7.66 16.20 3.38
CA PRO A 133 -6.30 16.26 3.90
C PRO A 133 -5.44 17.23 3.07
N PHE A 134 -4.55 17.97 3.74
CA PHE A 134 -3.55 18.89 3.16
C PHE A 134 -4.07 20.19 2.51
N PHE A 135 -5.26 20.18 1.91
CA PHE A 135 -5.84 21.38 1.29
C PHE A 135 -6.74 22.17 2.24
N GLN A 136 -7.45 21.50 3.14
CA GLN A 136 -8.45 22.14 4.02
C GLN A 136 -8.12 22.03 5.51
N ALA A 137 -7.41 20.98 5.93
CA ALA A 137 -6.97 20.80 7.31
C ALA A 137 -5.54 20.25 7.33
N TRP A 138 -4.66 20.97 8.03
CA TRP A 138 -3.30 20.50 8.27
C TRP A 138 -3.27 19.71 9.58
N SER A 139 -2.72 18.50 9.48
CA SER A 139 -2.41 17.67 10.63
C SER A 139 -1.43 18.38 11.58
N CYS A 140 -1.45 18.02 12.87
CA CYS A 140 -0.35 18.35 13.77
C CYS A 140 0.98 17.89 13.14
N LYS A 141 2.02 18.72 13.29
CA LYS A 141 3.35 18.46 12.70
C LYS A 141 3.90 17.10 13.13
N ALA A 142 3.61 16.65 14.34
CA ALA A 142 4.03 15.35 14.85
C ALA A 142 3.50 14.18 14.01
N LEU A 143 2.22 14.20 13.64
CA LEU A 143 1.61 13.12 12.85
C LEU A 143 2.06 13.17 11.38
N VAL A 144 2.35 14.36 10.82
CA VAL A 144 2.93 14.46 9.47
C VAL A 144 4.35 13.91 9.46
N VAL A 145 5.16 14.25 10.47
CA VAL A 145 6.53 13.75 10.60
C VAL A 145 6.54 12.25 10.83
N SER A 146 5.65 11.72 11.68
CA SER A 146 5.55 10.27 11.89
C SER A 146 5.09 9.54 10.62
N ALA A 147 4.14 10.11 9.86
CA ALA A 147 3.68 9.56 8.59
C ALA A 147 4.78 9.56 7.52
N LEU A 148 5.59 10.63 7.43
CA LEU A 148 6.73 10.69 6.53
C LEU A 148 7.84 9.73 6.95
N ALA A 149 8.16 9.66 8.24
CA ALA A 149 9.15 8.73 8.77
C ALA A 149 8.73 7.28 8.53
N ALA A 150 7.45 6.97 8.79
CA ALA A 150 6.83 5.71 8.46
C ALA A 150 7.02 5.40 6.97
N LEU A 151 6.59 6.30 6.08
CA LEU A 151 6.66 6.09 4.62
C LEU A 151 8.09 5.84 4.13
N VAL A 152 9.08 6.56 4.68
CA VAL A 152 10.51 6.31 4.40
C VAL A 152 10.94 4.94 4.88
N VAL A 153 10.62 4.57 6.12
CA VAL A 153 10.99 3.25 6.70
C VAL A 153 10.34 2.12 5.92
N GLY A 154 9.05 2.22 5.58
CA GLY A 154 8.33 1.22 4.81
C GLY A 154 8.87 1.07 3.39
N THR A 155 9.23 2.18 2.74
CA THR A 155 9.81 2.16 1.39
C THR A 155 11.21 1.59 1.39
N LEU A 156 12.03 1.86 2.42
CA LEU A 156 13.39 1.33 2.53
C LEU A 156 13.45 -0.11 3.05
N LEU A 157 12.34 -0.68 3.52
CA LEU A 157 12.32 -2.02 4.11
C LEU A 157 12.80 -3.09 3.12
N PRO A 158 12.34 -3.14 1.85
CA PRO A 158 12.87 -4.09 0.87
C PRO A 158 14.31 -3.80 0.43
N PHE A 159 14.80 -2.59 0.70
CA PHE A 159 16.16 -2.16 0.39
C PHE A 159 17.15 -2.47 1.53
N SER A 160 16.66 -2.97 2.66
CA SER A 160 17.47 -3.20 3.88
C SER A 160 18.42 -4.40 3.80
N GLY A 161 18.47 -5.11 2.67
CA GLY A 161 19.40 -6.20 2.43
C GLY A 161 19.11 -7.40 3.32
N GLY A 162 20.00 -7.69 4.27
CA GLY A 162 19.90 -8.87 5.14
C GLY A 162 18.63 -8.93 6.00
N LEU A 163 18.07 -7.78 6.37
CA LEU A 163 16.79 -7.74 7.09
C LEU A 163 15.64 -8.18 6.17
N TRP A 164 15.65 -7.79 4.90
CA TRP A 164 14.66 -8.23 3.93
C TRP A 164 14.75 -9.73 3.66
N ALA A 165 15.97 -10.25 3.44
CA ALA A 165 16.20 -11.68 3.21
C ALA A 165 15.63 -12.55 4.34
N ALA A 166 15.72 -12.09 5.59
CA ALA A 166 15.13 -12.77 6.74
C ALA A 166 13.58 -12.69 6.79
N ILE A 167 12.98 -11.68 6.15
CA ILE A 167 11.52 -11.47 6.12
C ILE A 167 10.86 -12.20 4.95
N SER A 168 11.51 -12.22 3.79
CA SER A 168 11.04 -12.84 2.56
C SER A 168 11.50 -14.28 2.36
N ASP A 169 12.39 -14.78 3.23
CA ASP A 169 12.97 -16.13 3.16
C ASP A 169 13.61 -16.44 1.78
N PHE A 170 14.19 -15.40 1.16
CA PHE A 170 14.77 -15.47 -0.18
C PHE A 170 16.18 -14.86 -0.17
N PRO A 171 17.18 -15.53 -0.79
CA PRO A 171 18.56 -15.05 -0.78
C PRO A 171 18.67 -13.68 -1.46
N MET A 172 19.37 -12.77 -0.79
CA MET A 172 19.45 -11.37 -1.23
C MET A 172 20.09 -11.27 -2.62
N GLU A 173 21.17 -11.98 -2.89
CA GLU A 173 21.93 -11.95 -4.16
C GLU A 173 21.05 -12.15 -5.41
N LEU A 174 20.05 -13.02 -5.33
CA LEU A 174 19.14 -13.31 -6.45
C LEU A 174 18.01 -12.27 -6.58
N PHE A 175 17.81 -11.43 -5.56
CA PHE A 175 16.73 -10.43 -5.50
C PHE A 175 17.19 -9.03 -5.94
N GLN A 176 18.38 -8.58 -5.54
CA GLN A 176 18.81 -7.16 -5.56
C GLN A 176 18.84 -6.52 -6.94
N ASP A 177 19.53 -7.16 -7.89
CA ASP A 177 20.00 -6.46 -9.10
C ASP A 177 18.83 -6.07 -10.00
N VAL A 178 17.88 -6.98 -10.16
CA VAL A 178 16.66 -6.77 -10.95
C VAL A 178 15.66 -5.92 -10.18
N PHE A 179 15.52 -6.17 -8.87
CA PHE A 179 14.54 -5.45 -8.06
C PHE A 179 14.85 -3.94 -8.00
N PHE A 180 16.11 -3.56 -7.78
CA PHE A 180 16.46 -2.16 -7.61
C PHE A 180 16.48 -1.35 -8.91
N ASN A 181 16.91 -1.94 -10.03
CA ASN A 181 17.07 -1.21 -11.28
C ASN A 181 15.77 -1.11 -12.08
N ASP A 182 14.99 -2.19 -12.18
CA ASP A 182 13.88 -2.25 -13.12
C ASP A 182 12.51 -2.21 -12.42
N ILE A 183 12.37 -2.97 -11.33
CA ILE A 183 11.08 -3.17 -10.65
C ILE A 183 10.75 -1.99 -9.73
N ALA A 184 11.66 -1.63 -8.84
CA ALA A 184 11.40 -0.66 -7.78
C ALA A 184 11.15 0.76 -8.32
N LEU A 185 11.95 1.20 -9.30
CA LEU A 185 11.76 2.52 -9.92
C LEU A 185 10.40 2.61 -10.63
N THR A 186 10.02 1.57 -11.37
CA THR A 186 8.73 1.50 -12.06
C THR A 186 7.56 1.49 -11.07
N ALA A 187 7.68 0.72 -9.97
CA ALA A 187 6.69 0.72 -8.90
C ALA A 187 6.55 2.10 -8.23
N MET A 188 7.66 2.80 -7.97
CA MET A 188 7.64 4.14 -7.35
C MET A 188 6.98 5.20 -8.24
N ILE A 189 7.07 5.08 -9.56
CA ILE A 189 6.39 5.99 -10.50
C ILE A 189 4.87 5.80 -10.46
N TRP A 190 4.39 4.57 -10.22
CA TRP A 190 2.97 4.24 -10.16
C TRP A 190 2.31 4.62 -8.84
N MET A 191 3.06 4.61 -7.75
CA MET A 191 2.56 4.92 -6.41
C MET A 191 1.72 6.21 -6.29
N PRO A 192 2.14 7.37 -6.86
CA PRO A 192 1.31 8.58 -6.88
C PRO A 192 -0.02 8.42 -7.59
N PHE A 193 -0.12 7.53 -8.58
CA PHE A 193 -1.37 7.27 -9.31
C PHE A 193 -2.38 6.55 -8.42
N ILE A 194 -1.97 5.48 -7.72
CA ILE A 194 -2.86 4.80 -6.76
C ILE A 194 -3.24 5.77 -5.63
N ALA A 195 -2.30 6.59 -5.16
CA ALA A 195 -2.57 7.66 -4.20
C ALA A 195 -3.74 8.53 -4.66
N CYS A 196 -3.69 8.98 -5.90
CA CYS A 196 -4.72 9.84 -6.48
C CYS A 196 -6.05 9.10 -6.55
N VAL A 197 -6.08 7.87 -7.04
CA VAL A 197 -7.33 7.09 -7.14
C VAL A 197 -7.95 6.85 -5.77
N TYR A 198 -7.14 6.50 -4.76
CA TYR A 198 -7.61 6.35 -3.40
C TYR A 198 -8.11 7.68 -2.82
N PHE A 199 -7.37 8.76 -3.00
CA PHE A 199 -7.71 10.09 -2.48
C PHE A 199 -8.99 10.66 -3.11
N PHE A 200 -9.11 10.60 -4.43
CA PHE A 200 -10.29 11.08 -5.14
C PHE A 200 -11.50 10.17 -4.90
N GLY A 201 -11.31 8.85 -4.92
CA GLY A 201 -12.40 7.91 -4.65
C GLY A 201 -12.93 8.03 -3.23
N SER A 202 -12.04 8.07 -2.23
CA SER A 202 -12.44 8.31 -0.83
C SER A 202 -13.12 9.68 -0.67
N HIS A 203 -12.61 10.73 -1.32
CA HIS A 203 -13.25 12.04 -1.31
C HIS A 203 -14.67 12.03 -1.87
N LEU A 204 -14.91 11.33 -2.99
CA LEU A 204 -16.24 11.20 -3.59
C LEU A 204 -17.21 10.49 -2.64
N VAL A 205 -16.77 9.39 -2.02
CA VAL A 205 -17.56 8.67 -1.02
C VAL A 205 -17.86 9.58 0.18
N LYS A 206 -16.86 10.32 0.67
CA LYS A 206 -17.00 11.28 1.77
C LYS A 206 -18.01 12.37 1.47
N LYS A 207 -17.90 13.00 0.29
CA LYS A 207 -18.78 14.07 -0.15
C LYS A 207 -20.22 13.59 -0.30
N ARG A 208 -20.41 12.36 -0.77
CA ARG A 208 -21.73 11.72 -0.83
C ARG A 208 -22.30 11.50 0.57
N MET A 209 -21.48 10.98 1.49
CA MET A 209 -21.89 10.74 2.89
C MET A 209 -22.25 12.01 3.64
N LEU A 210 -21.41 13.06 3.53
CA LEU A 210 -21.65 14.35 4.18
C LEU A 210 -22.95 15.01 3.69
N ARG A 211 -23.34 14.81 2.44
CA ARG A 211 -24.65 15.30 1.94
C ARG A 211 -25.84 14.54 2.52
N THR A 212 -25.69 13.25 2.81
CA THR A 212 -26.80 12.41 3.27
C THR A 212 -26.98 12.45 4.78
N HIS A 213 -25.89 12.43 5.55
CA HIS A 213 -25.93 12.30 7.02
C HIS A 213 -25.38 13.53 7.77
N GLY A 214 -24.82 14.52 7.07
CA GLY A 214 -24.27 15.75 7.67
C GLY A 214 -22.89 15.60 8.34
N TYR A 215 -22.48 14.39 8.69
CA TYR A 215 -21.16 14.10 9.27
C TYR A 215 -20.65 12.70 8.93
N PHE A 216 -19.33 12.54 8.94
CA PHE A 216 -18.64 11.35 8.42
C PHE A 216 -18.18 10.35 9.51
N ALA A 217 -18.02 10.80 10.76
CA ALA A 217 -17.86 9.93 11.93
C ALA A 217 -18.43 10.64 13.18
N CYS A 218 -18.98 9.87 14.12
CA CYS A 218 -19.42 10.35 15.44
C CYS A 218 -18.27 10.41 16.42
#